data_AF-X1MQQ2-F1
#
_entry.id   AF-X1MQQ2-F1
#
_cell.length_a   1.000
_cell.length_b   1.000
_cell.length_c   1.000
_cell.angle_alpha   90.00
_cell.angle_beta   90.00
_cell.angle_gamma   90.00
#
_symmetry.space_group_name_H-M   'P 1'
#
loop_
_entity.id
_entity.type
_entity.pdbx_description
1 polymer ?
#
loop_
_entity_poly.entity_id
_entity_poly.type
_entity_poly.pdbx_seq_one_letter_code
_entity_poly.pdbx_strand_id
1 'polypeptide(L)'
;MFLKNDMENKKDFNFNIAIVILAYNRYDSFKLTLKSALSQKGILSHIFVFDDASDCPLNDLINNNPKVTYTRHRKRLGFAGNFRFAMEFVKKK
;
A
#
# COMPACT_ATOMS: atom_id res chain seq x y z
N MET A 1 13.64 20.75 38.45
CA MET A 1 12.97 19.43 38.41
C MET A 1 11.77 19.57 37.47
N PHE A 2 12.00 19.48 36.15
CA PHE A 2 10.96 19.57 35.13
C PHE A 2 10.59 18.15 34.70
N LEU A 3 9.73 17.51 35.46
CA LEU A 3 9.25 16.16 35.15
C LEU A 3 7.79 16.05 35.53
N LYS A 4 6.91 15.99 34.51
CA LYS A 4 5.92 14.92 34.30
C LYS A 4 4.71 15.34 33.46
N ASN A 5 4.37 16.64 33.37
CA ASN A 5 3.08 17.04 32.80
C ASN A 5 3.02 17.16 31.27
N ASP A 6 4.17 17.14 30.57
CA ASP A 6 4.18 17.28 29.10
C ASP A 6 4.10 15.93 28.35
N MET A 7 4.09 14.79 29.06
CA MET A 7 4.03 13.46 28.44
C MET A 7 2.61 12.89 28.29
N GLU A 8 1.58 13.51 28.87
CA GLU A 8 0.23 12.93 28.92
C GLU A 8 -0.74 13.40 27.83
N ASN A 9 -0.31 14.25 26.90
CA ASN A 9 -1.17 14.76 25.83
C ASN A 9 -0.60 14.55 24.41
N LYS A 10 0.11 13.45 24.17
CA LYS A 10 0.19 12.94 22.79
C LYS A 10 -1.16 12.32 22.46
N LYS A 11 -2.09 13.14 21.97
CA LYS A 11 -3.20 12.66 21.14
C LYS A 11 -2.54 11.77 20.08
N ASP A 12 -2.75 10.46 20.18
CA ASP A 12 -2.33 9.53 19.13
C ASP A 12 -3.03 9.97 17.86
N PHE A 13 -2.31 10.74 17.03
CA PHE A 13 -2.77 11.13 15.72
C PHE A 13 -2.79 9.84 14.89
N ASN A 14 -3.95 9.17 14.89
CA ASN A 14 -4.22 8.05 14.02
C ASN A 14 -4.37 8.58 12.59
N PHE A 15 -3.23 8.87 11.95
CA PHE A 15 -3.20 9.09 10.51
C PHE A 15 -3.55 7.79 9.82
N ASN A 16 -4.66 7.81 9.09
CA ASN A 16 -5.04 6.74 8.20
C ASN A 16 -4.61 7.11 6.78
N ILE A 17 -3.76 6.29 6.16
CA ILE A 17 -3.27 6.53 4.80
C ILE A 17 -3.59 5.35 3.88
N ALA A 18 -3.93 5.65 2.64
CA ALA A 18 -3.95 4.66 1.57
C ALA A 18 -2.60 4.66 0.86
N ILE A 19 -1.96 3.48 0.76
CA ILE A 19 -0.72 3.31 0.01
C ILE A 19 -1.07 2.67 -1.32
N VAL A 20 -0.81 3.36 -2.42
CA VAL A 20 -1.04 2.84 -3.77
C VAL A 20 0.27 2.40 -4.39
N ILE A 21 0.38 1.13 -4.72
CA ILE A 21 1.56 0.53 -5.38
C ILE A 21 1.15 0.11 -6.77
N LEU A 22 1.78 0.71 -7.78
CA LEU A 22 1.67 0.30 -9.18
C LEU A 22 2.86 -0.60 -9.52
N ALA A 23 2.62 -1.74 -10.14
CA ALA A 23 3.69 -2.69 -10.47
C ALA A 23 3.60 -3.19 -11.91
N TYR A 24 4.77 -3.41 -12.53
CA TYR A 24 4.93 -4.08 -13.82
C TYR A 24 6.32 -4.72 -13.89
N ASN A 25 6.44 -6.05 -13.87
CA ASN A 25 7.70 -6.79 -13.95
C ASN A 25 8.77 -6.28 -12.96
N ARG A 26 8.37 -6.17 -11.68
CA ARG A 26 9.21 -5.68 -10.57
C ARG A 26 9.06 -6.54 -9.31
N TYR A 27 9.09 -7.86 -9.46
CA TYR A 27 8.83 -8.81 -8.37
C TYR A 27 9.68 -8.55 -7.11
N ASP A 28 11.00 -8.47 -7.27
CA ASP A 28 11.92 -8.29 -6.12
C ASP A 28 11.77 -6.92 -5.47
N SER A 29 11.66 -5.87 -6.27
CA SER A 29 11.42 -4.52 -5.75
C SER A 29 10.07 -4.44 -5.03
N PHE A 30 9.03 -5.04 -5.60
CA PHE A 30 7.70 -5.09 -5.01
C PHE A 30 7.72 -5.83 -3.66
N LYS A 31 8.42 -6.97 -3.56
CA LYS A 31 8.58 -7.71 -2.30
C LYS A 31 9.16 -6.82 -1.20
N LEU A 32 10.20 -6.04 -1.51
CA LEU A 32 10.82 -5.11 -0.57
C LEU A 32 9.88 -3.95 -0.21
N THR A 33 9.21 -3.35 -1.20
CA THR A 33 8.25 -2.26 -0.99
C THR A 33 7.08 -2.71 -0.11
N LEU A 34 6.48 -3.87 -0.39
CA LEU A 34 5.37 -4.42 0.38
C LEU A 34 5.79 -4.69 1.83
N LYS A 35 6.95 -5.32 2.04
CA LYS A 35 7.50 -5.56 3.38
C LYS A 35 7.70 -4.26 4.15
N SER A 36 8.28 -3.24 3.51
CA SER A 36 8.52 -1.94 4.12
C SER A 36 7.21 -1.23 4.50
N ALA A 37 6.24 -1.21 3.58
CA ALA A 37 4.92 -0.61 3.80
C ALA A 37 4.15 -1.28 4.95
N LEU A 38 4.19 -2.62 5.04
CA LEU A 38 3.54 -3.38 6.10
C LEU A 38 4.22 -3.22 7.48
N SER A 39 5.50 -2.88 7.51
CA SER A 39 6.27 -2.73 8.76
C SER A 39 6.10 -1.37 9.45
N GLN A 40 5.40 -0.41 8.82
CA GLN A 40 5.20 0.91 9.40
C GLN A 40 4.38 0.82 10.70
N LYS A 41 4.86 1.50 11.74
CA LYS A 41 4.21 1.56 13.07
C LYS A 41 3.62 2.95 13.30
N GLY A 42 2.52 3.02 14.07
CA GLY A 42 1.87 4.30 14.41
C GLY A 42 1.06 4.94 13.29
N ILE A 43 0.91 4.26 12.15
CA ILE A 43 0.08 4.70 11.02
C ILE A 43 -0.85 3.54 10.68
N LEU A 44 -2.15 3.81 10.64
CA LEU A 44 -3.11 2.87 10.07
C LEU A 44 -3.01 3.00 8.55
N SER A 45 -2.75 1.89 7.86
CA SER A 45 -2.62 1.90 6.41
C SER A 45 -3.36 0.74 5.78
N HIS A 46 -3.98 1.04 4.64
CA HIS A 46 -4.47 0.05 3.69
C HIS A 46 -3.66 0.17 2.41
N ILE A 47 -3.14 -0.96 1.93
CA ILE A 47 -2.26 -1.02 0.76
C ILE A 47 -3.07 -1.53 -0.42
N PHE A 48 -3.10 -0.77 -1.49
CA PHE A 48 -3.71 -1.16 -2.76
C PHE A 48 -2.60 -1.43 -3.76
N VAL A 49 -2.55 -2.66 -4.28
CA VAL A 49 -1.58 -3.09 -5.28
C VAL A 49 -2.30 -3.27 -6.61
N PHE A 50 -1.85 -2.53 -7.63
CA PHE A 50 -2.36 -2.63 -8.99
C PHE A 50 -1.26 -3.12 -9.93
N ASP A 51 -1.34 -4.39 -10.31
CA ASP A 51 -0.39 -5.06 -11.19
C ASP A 51 -0.82 -4.89 -12.66
N ASP A 52 0.02 -4.24 -13.45
CA ASP A 52 -0.19 -3.89 -14.85
C ASP A 52 0.09 -5.06 -15.82
N ALA A 53 -0.45 -6.24 -15.48
CA ALA A 53 -0.24 -7.49 -16.19
C ALA A 53 1.23 -7.94 -16.23
N SER A 54 1.91 -7.96 -15.09
CA SER A 54 3.26 -8.55 -14.97
C SER A 54 3.29 -10.01 -15.42
N ASP A 55 4.42 -10.45 -15.97
CA ASP A 55 4.64 -11.82 -16.44
C ASP A 55 4.57 -12.81 -15.27
N CYS A 56 5.19 -12.44 -14.16
CA CYS A 56 5.06 -13.14 -12.88
C CYS A 56 4.02 -12.42 -12.01
N PRO A 57 2.88 -13.06 -11.69
CA PRO A 57 1.88 -12.51 -10.79
C PRO A 57 2.45 -12.23 -9.39
N LEU A 58 1.92 -11.19 -8.73
CA LEU A 58 2.38 -10.76 -7.40
C LEU A 58 1.53 -11.28 -6.24
N ASN A 59 0.45 -12.04 -6.54
CA ASN A 59 -0.50 -12.55 -5.56
C ASN A 59 0.18 -13.42 -4.49
N ASP A 60 1.19 -14.20 -4.86
CA ASP A 60 1.91 -15.11 -3.95
C ASP A 60 2.68 -14.36 -2.86
N LEU A 61 3.01 -13.08 -3.07
CA LEU A 61 3.66 -12.23 -2.08
C LEU A 61 2.66 -11.55 -1.13
N ILE A 62 1.38 -11.50 -1.50
CA ILE A 62 0.35 -10.72 -0.80
C ILE A 62 -0.42 -11.60 0.20
N ASN A 63 -0.55 -12.90 -0.07
CA ASN A 63 -1.10 -13.97 0.77
C ASN A 63 -1.97 -13.52 1.96
N ASN A 64 -3.29 -13.44 1.72
CA ASN A 64 -4.36 -13.25 2.70
C ASN A 64 -4.16 -12.12 3.72
N ASN A 65 -3.32 -11.13 3.41
CA ASN A 65 -3.14 -10.00 4.31
C ASN A 65 -4.37 -9.07 4.23
N PRO A 66 -5.16 -8.93 5.31
CA PRO A 66 -6.38 -8.13 5.28
C PRO A 66 -6.13 -6.64 5.03
N LYS A 67 -4.89 -6.17 5.21
CA LYS A 67 -4.47 -4.79 4.93
C LYS A 67 -4.08 -4.56 3.47
N VAL A 68 -4.15 -5.58 2.61
CA VAL A 68 -3.71 -5.48 1.21
C VAL A 68 -4.87 -5.86 0.27
N THR A 69 -5.19 -4.97 -0.65
CA THR A 69 -6.07 -5.26 -1.78
C THR A 69 -5.23 -5.38 -3.05
N TYR A 70 -5.33 -6.52 -3.73
CA TYR A 70 -4.62 -6.79 -4.97
C TYR A 70 -5.58 -6.82 -6.15
N THR A 71 -5.25 -6.05 -7.19
CA THR A 71 -5.94 -6.07 -8.48
C THR A 71 -4.92 -6.25 -9.59
N ARG A 72 -5.12 -7.23 -10.46
CA ARG A 72 -4.30 -7.46 -11.65
C ARG A 72 -5.07 -7.12 -12.91
N HIS A 73 -4.46 -6.33 -13.78
CA HIS A 73 -5.01 -6.06 -15.12
C HIS A 73 -4.84 -7.28 -16.03
N ARG A 74 -5.81 -7.50 -16.91
CA ARG A 74 -5.73 -8.59 -17.91
C ARG A 74 -4.70 -8.31 -19.01
N LYS A 75 -4.38 -7.04 -19.25
CA LYS A 75 -3.40 -6.56 -20.23
C LYS A 75 -2.70 -5.32 -19.70
N ARG A 76 -1.51 -5.04 -20.21
CA ARG A 76 -0.73 -3.85 -19.88
C ARG A 76 -1.45 -2.58 -20.33
N LEU A 77 -1.72 -1.68 -19.40
CA LEU A 77 -2.32 -0.35 -19.62
C LEU A 77 -1.25 0.75 -19.67
N GLY A 78 -0.04 0.47 -19.20
CA GLY A 78 1.01 1.46 -19.00
C GLY A 78 0.79 2.25 -17.70
N PHE A 79 1.82 2.96 -17.28
CA PHE A 79 1.84 3.66 -15.99
C PHE A 79 0.64 4.62 -15.81
N ALA A 80 0.39 5.50 -16.79
CA ALA A 80 -0.68 6.50 -16.70
C ALA A 80 -2.07 5.85 -16.65
N GLY A 81 -2.29 4.80 -17.46
CA GLY A 81 -3.55 4.05 -17.47
C GLY A 81 -3.80 3.34 -16.13
N ASN A 82 -2.77 2.65 -15.62
CA ASN A 82 -2.85 1.96 -14.34
C ASN A 82 -3.04 2.95 -13.17
N PHE A 83 -2.32 4.09 -13.17
CA PHE A 83 -2.49 5.14 -12.17
C PHE A 83 -3.90 5.72 -12.16
N ARG A 84 -4.45 6.07 -13.34
CA ARG A 84 -5.83 6.56 -13.45
C ARG A 84 -6.83 5.55 -12.90
N PHE A 85 -6.69 4.28 -13.26
CA PHE A 85 -7.55 3.21 -12.73
C PHE A 85 -7.44 3.11 -11.20
N ALA A 86 -6.21 3.10 -10.68
CA ALA A 86 -5.95 2.98 -9.24
C ALA A 86 -6.61 4.11 -8.45
N MET A 87 -6.46 5.36 -8.91
CA MET A 87 -7.07 6.51 -8.23
C MET A 87 -8.60 6.46 -8.24
N GLU A 88 -9.21 6.05 -9.35
CA GLU A 88 -10.66 5.90 -9.43
C GLU A 88 -11.20 4.72 -8.61
N PHE A 89 -10.43 3.63 -8.50
CA PHE A 89 -10.76 2.49 -7.66
C PHE A 89 -10.71 2.85 -6.17
N VAL A 90 -9.62 3.48 -5.73
CA VAL A 90 -9.40 3.83 -4.32
C VAL A 90 -10.40 4.87 -3.83
N LYS A 91 -10.78 5.86 -4.66
CA LYS A 91 -11.81 6.86 -4.29
C LYS A 91 -13.18 6.25 -3.95
N LYS A 92 -13.50 5.06 -4.48
CA LYS A 92 -14.80 4.39 -4.29
C LYS A 92 -14.83 3.44 -3.08
N LYS A 93 -13.71 3.28 -2.39
CA LYS A 93 -13.51 2.39 -1.24
C LYS A 93 -13.48 3.19 0.05
#